data_AF-A0A8S0S5G3-F1
#
_entry.id   AF-A0A8S0S5G3-F1
#
_cell.length_a   1.000
_cell.length_b   1.000
_cell.length_c   1.000
_cell.angle_alpha   90.00
_cell.angle_beta   90.00
_cell.angle_gamma   90.00
#
_symmetry.space_group_name_H-M   'P 1'
#
loop_
_entity.id
_entity.type
_entity.pdbx_description
1 polymer ?
#
loop_
_entity_poly.entity_id
_entity_poly.type
_entity_poly.pdbx_seq_one_letter_code
_entity_poly.pdbx_strand_id
1 'polypeptide(L)'
;MILFFIVEEIMDDMDNYILVESDNENMEDNMNQLEDEMVEGNGSSVPKVGMTFKNENELYDFYKAYAYAVGFPVRKQNSKKDDDGMLKYLTLTCSRKGNRSGTTSSSLKPQPTIQTRCKARICASSNIHGSWKINTVCLQHNHRISPTKSRLYCCNRELSVHVKRKLEVNDLAGIPLHKSYNSVVVEAGGYENMTCIEKDCHNYIEQVRRLRFGVGDATSIQNYNVVKMLRFLLQH
;
A
#
# COMPACT_ATOMS: atom_id res chain seq x y z
N MET A 1 22.74 -16.38 9.67
CA MET A 1 21.86 -17.21 8.83
C MET A 1 20.44 -17.31 9.41
N ILE A 2 20.28 -17.58 10.71
CA ILE A 2 18.96 -17.64 11.38
C ILE A 2 18.20 -16.30 11.34
N LEU A 3 18.90 -15.17 11.47
CA LEU A 3 18.29 -13.83 11.40
C LEU A 3 17.70 -13.50 10.00
N PHE A 4 18.17 -14.17 8.94
CA PHE A 4 17.69 -13.94 7.58
C PHE A 4 16.35 -14.65 7.33
N PHE A 5 16.17 -15.84 7.92
CA PHE A 5 14.93 -16.61 7.85
C PHE A 5 13.79 -15.99 8.67
N ILE A 6 14.11 -15.42 9.85
CA ILE A 6 13.10 -14.75 10.69
C ILE A 6 12.54 -13.49 9.99
N VAL A 7 13.34 -12.82 9.16
CA VAL A 7 12.87 -11.65 8.39
C VAL A 7 11.93 -12.06 7.25
N GLU A 8 12.14 -13.22 6.62
CA GLU A 8 11.21 -13.73 5.59
C GLU A 8 9.88 -14.20 6.20
N GLU A 9 9.88 -14.86 7.37
CA GLU A 9 8.66 -15.36 8.02
C GLU A 9 7.76 -14.24 8.58
N ILE A 10 8.32 -13.09 8.97
CA ILE A 10 7.54 -11.96 9.52
C ILE A 10 6.90 -11.12 8.39
N MET A 11 7.34 -11.27 7.14
CA MET A 11 6.84 -10.47 6.01
C MET A 11 5.46 -10.87 5.49
N ASP A 12 4.98 -12.09 5.77
CA ASP A 12 3.65 -12.55 5.33
C ASP A 12 2.50 -12.05 6.22
N ASP A 13 2.79 -11.54 7.42
CA ASP A 13 1.76 -11.14 8.41
C ASP A 13 1.48 -9.61 8.45
N MET A 14 2.11 -8.82 7.59
CA MET A 14 2.08 -7.34 7.67
C MET A 14 1.05 -6.63 6.76
N ASP A 15 0.18 -7.39 6.09
CA ASP A 15 -0.90 -6.85 5.24
C ASP A 15 -1.97 -6.02 5.98
N ASN A 16 -1.82 -5.80 7.29
CA ASN A 16 -2.80 -5.11 8.13
C ASN A 16 -2.32 -3.80 8.78
N TYR A 17 -1.19 -3.23 8.37
CA TYR A 17 -0.85 -1.87 8.82
C TYR A 17 -1.42 -0.82 7.86
N ILE A 18 -2.40 -0.05 8.35
CA ILE A 18 -2.93 1.14 7.69
C ILE A 18 -1.77 2.14 7.53
N LEU A 19 -1.16 2.17 6.35
CA LEU A 19 -0.18 3.20 6.01
C LEU A 19 -0.94 4.48 5.63
N VAL A 20 -0.65 5.52 6.40
CA VAL A 20 -1.22 6.86 6.29
C VAL A 20 -0.76 7.49 4.97
N GLU A 21 -1.71 7.75 4.07
CA GLU A 21 -1.48 8.61 2.91
C GLU A 21 -1.40 10.07 3.40
N SER A 22 -0.25 10.71 3.17
CA SER A 22 -0.10 12.16 3.22
C SER A 22 0.46 12.60 1.87
N ASP A 23 -0.39 13.18 1.04
CA ASP A 23 -0.02 13.73 -0.26
C ASP A 23 0.83 14.99 -0.05
N ASN A 24 2.03 14.98 -0.64
CA ASN A 24 2.84 16.18 -0.82
C ASN A 24 2.57 16.68 -2.24
N GLU A 25 1.51 17.47 -2.39
CA GLU A 25 1.15 18.12 -3.64
C GLU A 25 2.11 19.29 -3.89
N ASN A 26 2.95 19.17 -4.92
CA ASN A 26 3.55 20.30 -5.61
C ASN A 26 3.85 19.87 -7.04
N MET A 27 3.02 20.33 -7.99
CA MET A 27 3.40 20.85 -9.31
C MET A 27 2.12 21.08 -10.15
N GLU A 28 1.78 22.37 -10.23
CA GLU A 28 1.04 23.12 -11.26
C GLU A 28 -0.21 22.51 -11.91
N ASP A 29 -1.36 23.00 -11.45
CA ASP A 29 -2.65 22.95 -12.13
C ASP A 29 -2.58 23.63 -13.50
N ASN A 30 -2.92 22.88 -14.55
CA ASN A 30 -3.57 23.50 -15.69
C ASN A 30 -4.83 22.73 -16.06
N MET A 31 -5.95 23.42 -15.87
CA MET A 31 -7.30 22.93 -15.98
C MET A 31 -7.74 22.98 -17.44
N ASN A 32 -8.06 21.84 -18.02
CA ASN A 32 -9.00 21.77 -19.15
C ASN A 32 -9.88 20.53 -18.99
N GLN A 33 -11.18 20.80 -18.85
CA GLN A 33 -12.25 19.81 -18.91
C GLN A 33 -12.40 19.36 -20.36
N LEU A 34 -12.30 18.06 -20.64
CA LEU A 34 -12.93 17.44 -21.80
C LEU A 34 -13.34 16.01 -21.47
N GLU A 35 -14.36 15.59 -22.19
CA GLU A 35 -15.41 14.64 -21.84
C GLU A 35 -15.05 13.16 -21.97
N ASP A 36 -16.00 12.38 -21.48
CA ASP A 36 -16.16 10.93 -21.43
C ASP A 36 -15.90 10.24 -22.78
N GLU A 37 -14.70 9.70 -22.95
CA GLU A 37 -14.48 8.57 -23.87
C GLU A 37 -13.91 7.41 -23.06
N MET A 38 -14.68 6.32 -22.99
CA MET A 38 -14.21 5.04 -22.50
C MET A 38 -13.10 4.57 -23.43
N VAL A 39 -11.85 4.86 -23.04
CA VAL A 39 -10.68 4.29 -23.69
C VAL A 39 -10.71 2.78 -23.48
N GLU A 40 -11.09 2.04 -24.53
CA GLU A 40 -10.74 0.63 -24.70
C GLU A 40 -9.20 0.53 -24.76
N GLY A 41 -8.58 0.49 -23.59
CA GLY A 41 -7.14 0.44 -23.41
C GLY A 41 -6.74 -0.78 -22.59
N ASN A 42 -6.15 -1.76 -23.27
CA ASN A 42 -5.36 -2.88 -22.76
C ASN A 42 -6.08 -3.95 -21.92
N GLY A 43 -6.62 -4.97 -22.62
CA GLY A 43 -6.44 -6.38 -22.29
C GLY A 43 -7.03 -6.96 -20.99
N SER A 44 -7.59 -6.15 -20.10
CA SER A 44 -8.21 -6.64 -18.87
C SER A 44 -9.71 -6.86 -19.07
N SER A 45 -10.16 -8.09 -18.88
CA SER A 45 -11.57 -8.45 -19.07
C SER A 45 -12.45 -7.80 -17.99
N VAL A 46 -13.53 -7.15 -18.43
CA VAL A 46 -14.47 -6.46 -17.54
C VAL A 46 -15.12 -7.47 -16.58
N PRO A 47 -15.13 -7.23 -15.25
CA PRO A 47 -15.79 -8.10 -14.27
C PRO A 47 -17.27 -8.28 -14.59
N LYS A 48 -17.72 -9.54 -14.66
CA LYS A 48 -19.11 -9.91 -14.91
C LYS A 48 -19.63 -10.84 -13.83
N VAL A 49 -20.90 -10.68 -13.49
CA VAL A 49 -21.61 -11.63 -12.62
C VAL A 49 -21.55 -13.01 -13.26
N GLY A 50 -21.22 -14.02 -12.45
CA GLY A 50 -21.10 -15.40 -12.90
C GLY A 50 -19.69 -15.87 -13.23
N MET A 51 -18.71 -14.97 -13.35
CA MET A 51 -17.29 -15.36 -13.50
C MET A 51 -16.83 -16.19 -12.30
N THR A 52 -16.06 -17.25 -12.57
CA THR A 52 -15.57 -18.21 -11.58
C THR A 52 -14.05 -18.28 -11.56
N PHE A 53 -13.48 -18.45 -10.36
CA PHE A 53 -12.04 -18.50 -10.09
C PHE A 53 -11.72 -19.69 -9.20
N LYS A 54 -10.52 -20.25 -9.30
CA LYS A 54 -10.12 -21.44 -8.53
C LYS A 54 -9.92 -21.14 -7.06
N ASN A 55 -9.41 -19.95 -6.75
CA ASN A 55 -9.11 -19.52 -5.40
C ASN A 55 -9.35 -18.00 -5.24
N GLU A 56 -9.19 -17.54 -3.99
CA GLU A 56 -9.41 -16.15 -3.61
C GLU A 56 -8.40 -15.20 -4.24
N ASN A 57 -7.14 -15.64 -4.38
CA ASN A 57 -6.05 -14.84 -4.91
C ASN A 57 -6.24 -14.57 -6.40
N GLU A 58 -6.65 -15.58 -7.17
CA GLU A 58 -6.93 -15.44 -8.61
C GLU A 58 -8.06 -14.43 -8.88
N LEU A 59 -9.12 -14.45 -8.04
CA LEU A 59 -10.18 -13.45 -8.08
C LEU A 59 -9.66 -12.05 -7.74
N TYR A 60 -8.80 -11.94 -6.72
CA TYR A 60 -8.21 -10.68 -6.31
C TYR A 60 -7.31 -10.09 -7.40
N ASP A 61 -6.42 -10.91 -7.97
CA ASP A 61 -5.49 -10.52 -9.02
C ASP A 61 -6.24 -10.10 -10.29
N PHE A 62 -7.30 -10.83 -10.65
CA PHE A 62 -8.20 -10.45 -11.73
C PHE A 62 -8.79 -9.04 -11.53
N TYR A 63 -9.38 -8.79 -10.36
CA TYR A 63 -10.00 -7.49 -10.10
C TYR A 63 -8.97 -6.37 -9.91
N LYS A 64 -7.79 -6.69 -9.35
CA LYS A 64 -6.66 -5.78 -9.21
C LYS A 64 -6.14 -5.36 -10.59
N ALA A 65 -5.99 -6.29 -11.53
CA ALA A 65 -5.59 -5.99 -12.90
C ALA A 65 -6.61 -5.10 -13.61
N TYR A 66 -7.90 -5.39 -13.48
CA TYR A 66 -8.97 -4.54 -13.99
C TYR A 66 -8.90 -3.12 -13.40
N ALA A 67 -8.77 -3.02 -12.08
CA ALA A 67 -8.70 -1.72 -11.42
C ALA A 67 -7.43 -0.93 -11.76
N TYR A 68 -6.32 -1.63 -12.00
CA TYR A 68 -5.09 -1.04 -12.48
C TYR A 68 -5.27 -0.45 -13.89
N ALA A 69 -5.91 -1.18 -14.81
CA ALA A 69 -6.18 -0.68 -16.16
C ALA A 69 -7.15 0.51 -16.14
N VAL A 70 -8.18 0.47 -15.28
CA VAL A 70 -9.21 1.52 -15.19
C VAL A 70 -8.75 2.74 -14.38
N GLY A 71 -7.82 2.59 -13.44
CA GLY A 71 -7.28 3.74 -12.71
C GLY A 71 -7.88 4.01 -11.35
N PHE A 72 -8.15 2.98 -10.54
CA PHE A 72 -8.61 3.17 -9.17
C PHE A 72 -7.94 2.21 -8.17
N PRO A 73 -7.78 2.62 -6.90
CA PRO A 73 -7.21 1.77 -5.87
C PRO A 73 -8.25 0.75 -5.37
N VAL A 74 -7.81 -0.50 -5.18
CA VAL A 74 -8.63 -1.60 -4.65
C VAL A 74 -8.33 -1.81 -3.17
N ARG A 75 -9.38 -2.10 -2.41
CA ARG A 75 -9.33 -2.55 -1.02
C ARG A 75 -10.12 -3.83 -0.85
N LYS A 76 -9.51 -4.79 -0.15
CA LYS A 76 -10.14 -6.02 0.31
C LYS A 76 -11.01 -5.76 1.53
N GLN A 77 -12.25 -6.22 1.50
CA GLN A 77 -13.17 -6.22 2.63
C GLN A 77 -13.66 -7.67 2.84
N ASN A 78 -13.10 -8.34 3.85
CA ASN A 78 -13.51 -9.69 4.20
C ASN A 78 -14.88 -9.66 4.90
N SER A 79 -15.77 -10.57 4.54
CA SER A 79 -16.93 -10.88 5.39
C SER A 79 -16.53 -11.91 6.45
N LYS A 80 -17.30 -11.96 7.54
CA LYS A 80 -17.15 -12.94 8.61
C LYS A 80 -17.19 -14.38 8.07
N LYS A 81 -16.50 -15.26 8.80
CA LYS A 81 -16.63 -16.72 8.72
C LYS A 81 -17.95 -17.09 9.42
N ASP A 82 -18.70 -18.03 8.86
CA ASP A 82 -19.77 -18.71 9.62
C ASP A 82 -19.17 -19.82 10.48
N ASP A 83 -19.76 -20.00 11.65
CA ASP A 83 -19.38 -21.01 12.65
C ASP A 83 -19.70 -22.45 12.18
N ASP A 84 -20.56 -22.60 11.14
CA ASP A 84 -21.06 -23.86 10.60
C ASP A 84 -20.40 -24.30 9.26
N GLY A 85 -19.32 -23.62 8.86
CA GLY A 85 -18.35 -24.23 7.94
C GLY A 85 -18.64 -24.20 6.42
N MET A 86 -19.52 -23.34 5.88
CA MET A 86 -19.62 -23.13 4.41
C MET A 86 -20.09 -21.72 3.98
N LEU A 87 -19.61 -21.27 2.81
CA LEU A 87 -19.76 -19.97 2.13
C LEU A 87 -19.02 -18.77 2.77
N LYS A 88 -17.80 -18.48 2.27
CA LYS A 88 -17.05 -17.26 2.57
C LYS A 88 -17.43 -16.18 1.56
N TYR A 89 -17.69 -14.95 2.01
CA TYR A 89 -17.87 -13.81 1.10
C TYR A 89 -16.64 -12.91 1.09
N LEU A 90 -16.29 -12.47 -0.11
CA LEU A 90 -15.24 -11.49 -0.34
C LEU A 90 -15.84 -10.31 -1.06
N THR A 91 -15.63 -9.12 -0.52
CA THR A 91 -16.01 -7.87 -1.17
C THR A 91 -14.75 -7.10 -1.52
N LEU A 92 -14.51 -6.86 -2.81
CA LEU A 92 -13.44 -6.00 -3.27
C LEU A 92 -14.04 -4.64 -3.65
N THR A 93 -13.47 -3.58 -3.12
CA THR A 93 -14.07 -2.23 -3.18
C THR A 93 -13.07 -1.20 -3.64
N CYS A 94 -13.54 -0.08 -4.17
CA CYS A 94 -12.67 1.08 -4.33
C CYS A 94 -12.22 1.59 -2.94
N SER A 95 -10.94 1.95 -2.77
CA SER A 95 -10.43 2.47 -1.49
C SER A 95 -11.06 3.79 -1.06
N ARG A 96 -11.71 4.52 -1.98
CA ARG A 96 -12.52 5.73 -1.69
C ARG A 96 -13.92 5.43 -1.14
N LYS A 97 -14.25 4.15 -0.89
CA LYS A 97 -15.51 3.76 -0.22
C LYS A 97 -15.54 4.23 1.24
N GLY A 98 -16.72 4.63 1.70
CA GLY A 98 -17.01 4.95 3.09
C GLY A 98 -17.20 6.44 3.39
N ASN A 99 -17.42 6.71 4.66
CA ASN A 99 -17.44 8.03 5.30
C ASN A 99 -16.62 7.92 6.57
N ARG A 100 -15.82 8.93 6.91
CA ARG A 100 -15.43 9.10 8.31
C ARG A 100 -16.60 9.74 9.05
N SER A 101 -17.06 9.09 10.11
CA SER A 101 -17.83 9.74 11.16
C SER A 101 -16.95 10.81 11.78
N GLY A 102 -17.33 12.08 11.67
CA GLY A 102 -16.67 13.14 12.40
C GLY A 102 -16.91 12.93 13.89
N THR A 103 -15.90 12.43 14.60
CA THR A 103 -15.92 12.43 16.07
C THR A 103 -14.68 13.16 16.56
N THR A 104 -14.93 14.41 16.98
CA THR A 104 -14.22 15.26 17.94
C THR A 104 -12.78 15.71 17.65
N SER A 105 -12.69 16.97 17.20
CA SER A 105 -11.80 18.07 17.63
C SER A 105 -10.44 17.74 18.31
N SER A 106 -9.33 18.06 17.62
CA SER A 106 -8.15 18.81 18.12
C SER A 106 -6.90 18.66 17.22
N SER A 107 -7.04 18.73 15.89
CA SER A 107 -5.88 18.86 15.01
C SER A 107 -6.03 20.07 14.12
N LEU A 108 -5.10 21.02 14.25
CA LEU A 108 -5.02 22.28 13.47
C LEU A 108 -4.72 22.05 11.98
N LYS A 109 -4.73 20.80 11.52
CA LYS A 109 -4.64 20.38 10.13
C LYS A 109 -5.65 19.26 9.89
N PRO A 110 -6.90 19.57 9.52
CA PRO A 110 -7.82 18.55 9.02
C PRO A 110 -7.19 17.91 7.78
N GLN A 111 -6.87 16.63 7.87
CA GLN A 111 -6.27 15.87 6.76
C GLN A 111 -7.28 15.72 5.62
N PRO A 112 -6.90 15.96 4.35
CA PRO A 112 -7.83 15.84 3.21
C PRO A 112 -8.49 14.45 3.19
N THR A 113 -9.81 14.41 3.31
CA THR A 113 -10.55 13.15 3.40
C THR A 113 -10.80 12.56 2.02
N ILE A 114 -10.00 11.56 1.62
CA ILE A 114 -10.05 10.88 0.30
C ILE A 114 -11.30 9.95 0.15
N GLN A 115 -12.12 9.80 1.19
CA GLN A 115 -13.34 8.96 1.14
C GLN A 115 -14.51 9.71 0.49
N THR A 116 -14.93 9.25 -0.68
CA THR A 116 -15.99 9.89 -1.49
C THR A 116 -17.32 9.16 -1.43
N ARG A 117 -17.52 8.21 -0.51
CA ARG A 117 -18.68 7.27 -0.53
C ARG A 117 -18.78 6.47 -1.83
N CYS A 118 -17.65 6.16 -2.45
CA CYS A 118 -17.64 5.40 -3.70
C CYS A 118 -18.34 4.05 -3.52
N LYS A 119 -19.23 3.70 -4.47
CA LYS A 119 -20.03 2.47 -4.45
C LYS A 119 -19.41 1.35 -5.29
N ALA A 120 -18.37 1.64 -6.06
CA ALA A 120 -17.70 0.67 -6.90
C ALA A 120 -17.18 -0.53 -6.08
N ARG A 121 -17.66 -1.72 -6.44
CA ARG A 121 -17.34 -2.98 -5.76
C ARG A 121 -17.65 -4.20 -6.62
N ILE A 122 -16.96 -5.28 -6.33
CA ILE A 122 -17.42 -6.63 -6.65
C ILE A 122 -17.61 -7.44 -5.37
N CYS A 123 -18.61 -8.31 -5.36
CA CYS A 123 -18.83 -9.28 -4.29
C CYS A 123 -18.77 -10.69 -4.87
N ALA A 124 -18.03 -11.57 -4.22
CA ALA A 124 -17.91 -12.96 -4.59
C ALA A 124 -18.15 -13.87 -3.39
N SER A 125 -18.54 -15.11 -3.67
CA SER A 125 -18.68 -16.16 -2.65
C SER A 125 -17.90 -17.40 -3.03
N SER A 126 -17.30 -18.05 -2.03
CA SER A 126 -16.66 -19.37 -2.20
C SER A 126 -17.70 -20.49 -2.10
N ASN A 127 -17.67 -21.46 -3.01
CA ASN A 127 -18.44 -22.68 -2.85
C ASN A 127 -17.72 -23.71 -1.95
N ILE A 128 -18.38 -24.84 -1.71
CA ILE A 128 -17.86 -25.96 -0.92
C ILE A 128 -16.56 -26.56 -1.47
N HIS A 129 -16.31 -26.37 -2.77
CA HIS A 129 -15.13 -26.88 -3.48
C HIS A 129 -13.97 -25.86 -3.50
N GLY A 130 -14.11 -24.73 -2.79
CA GLY A 130 -13.06 -23.70 -2.71
C GLY A 130 -13.00 -22.73 -3.90
N SER A 131 -13.82 -22.95 -4.94
CA SER A 131 -13.91 -22.04 -6.09
C SER A 131 -14.78 -20.82 -5.75
N TRP A 132 -14.41 -19.68 -6.32
CA TRP A 132 -15.04 -18.40 -6.08
C TRP A 132 -15.89 -17.98 -7.27
N LYS A 133 -17.07 -17.44 -7.01
CA LYS A 133 -17.97 -16.91 -8.04
C LYS A 133 -18.34 -15.46 -7.75
N ILE A 134 -18.28 -14.60 -8.77
CA ILE A 134 -18.74 -13.21 -8.67
C ILE A 134 -20.27 -13.19 -8.68
N ASN A 135 -20.86 -12.62 -7.62
CA ASN A 135 -22.31 -12.52 -7.42
C ASN A 135 -22.83 -11.11 -7.68
N THR A 136 -22.02 -10.08 -7.44
CA THR A 136 -22.42 -8.68 -7.62
C THR A 136 -21.28 -7.89 -8.22
N VAL A 137 -21.61 -7.02 -9.17
CA VAL A 137 -20.69 -6.10 -9.81
C VAL A 137 -21.32 -4.71 -9.82
N CYS A 138 -20.57 -3.71 -9.35
CA CYS A 138 -20.90 -2.30 -9.47
C CYS A 138 -19.61 -1.57 -9.88
N LEU A 139 -19.56 -1.10 -11.12
CA LEU A 139 -18.37 -0.46 -11.70
C LEU A 139 -18.46 1.08 -11.71
N GLN A 140 -19.59 1.64 -11.31
CA GLN A 140 -19.80 3.09 -11.35
C GLN A 140 -19.02 3.77 -10.22
N HIS A 141 -18.17 4.72 -10.61
CA HIS A 141 -17.44 5.60 -9.69
C HIS A 141 -18.13 6.96 -9.58
N ASN A 142 -17.99 7.59 -8.42
CA ASN A 142 -18.47 8.96 -8.17
C ASN A 142 -17.32 9.97 -8.01
N HIS A 143 -16.15 9.60 -8.51
CA HIS A 143 -14.92 10.37 -8.45
C HIS A 143 -14.11 10.11 -9.71
N ARG A 144 -13.16 11.00 -10.01
CA ARG A 144 -12.23 10.81 -11.13
C ARG A 144 -11.37 9.56 -10.90
N ILE A 145 -11.20 8.78 -11.97
CA ILE A 145 -10.29 7.63 -12.09
C ILE A 145 -9.16 8.03 -13.05
N SER A 146 -7.97 7.46 -12.89
CA SER A 146 -6.78 7.89 -13.65
C SER A 146 -5.84 6.70 -13.88
N PRO A 147 -5.91 6.04 -15.05
CA PRO A 147 -5.02 4.93 -15.40
C PRO A 147 -3.53 5.30 -15.30
N THR A 148 -3.17 6.53 -15.67
CA THR A 148 -1.81 7.08 -15.58
C THR A 148 -1.26 7.14 -14.15
N LYS A 149 -2.15 7.20 -13.14
CA LYS A 149 -1.80 7.24 -11.72
C LYS A 149 -1.90 5.88 -11.04
N SER A 150 -2.31 4.82 -11.76
CA SER A 150 -2.50 3.48 -11.19
C SER A 150 -1.29 2.96 -10.44
N ARG A 151 -0.09 3.15 -10.99
CA ARG A 151 1.17 2.72 -10.38
C ARG A 151 1.47 3.39 -9.03
N LEU A 152 0.88 4.56 -8.76
CA LEU A 152 1.13 5.34 -7.55
C LEU A 152 0.24 4.91 -6.38
N TYR A 153 -0.85 4.20 -6.64
CA TYR A 153 -1.73 3.72 -5.58
C TYR A 153 -1.03 2.68 -4.71
N CYS A 154 -1.14 2.81 -3.39
CA CYS A 154 -0.46 1.93 -2.42
C CYS A 154 -0.67 0.44 -2.71
N CYS A 155 -1.87 0.02 -3.15
CA CYS A 155 -2.17 -1.38 -3.48
C CYS A 155 -1.37 -1.93 -4.69
N ASN A 156 -0.80 -1.04 -5.50
CA ASN A 156 -0.02 -1.36 -6.69
C ASN A 156 1.47 -1.06 -6.51
N ARG A 157 1.87 -0.48 -5.37
CA ARG A 157 3.27 -0.20 -5.06
C ARG A 157 3.91 -1.39 -4.38
N GLU A 158 5.14 -1.70 -4.81
CA GLU A 158 5.92 -2.78 -4.23
C GLU A 158 7.40 -2.43 -4.25
N LEU A 159 8.08 -2.74 -3.15
CA LEU A 159 9.54 -2.73 -3.09
C LEU A 159 10.06 -4.10 -3.49
N SER A 160 10.67 -4.19 -4.67
CA SER A 160 11.28 -5.44 -5.12
C SER A 160 12.39 -5.88 -4.17
N VAL A 161 12.65 -7.19 -4.14
CA VAL A 161 13.72 -7.79 -3.33
C VAL A 161 15.08 -7.14 -3.64
N HIS A 162 15.34 -6.83 -4.91
CA HIS A 162 16.55 -6.14 -5.33
C HIS A 162 16.68 -4.76 -4.69
N VAL A 163 15.60 -3.95 -4.74
CA VAL A 163 15.57 -2.62 -4.14
C VAL A 163 15.75 -2.71 -2.62
N LYS A 164 15.02 -3.60 -1.95
CA LYS A 164 15.14 -3.83 -0.50
C LYS A 164 16.58 -4.11 -0.08
N ARG A 165 17.23 -5.11 -0.70
CA ARG A 165 18.62 -5.48 -0.42
C ARG A 165 19.57 -4.31 -0.62
N LYS A 166 19.41 -3.57 -1.72
CA LYS A 166 20.27 -2.42 -2.02
C LYS A 166 20.09 -1.28 -1.02
N LEU A 167 18.85 -0.96 -0.64
CA LEU A 167 18.57 0.05 0.39
C LEU A 167 19.21 -0.32 1.72
N GLU A 168 19.15 -1.59 2.13
CA GLU A 168 19.74 -2.05 3.39
C GLU A 168 21.26 -1.98 3.41
N VAL A 169 21.93 -2.41 2.33
CA VAL A 169 23.40 -2.32 2.21
C VAL A 169 23.85 -0.87 2.26
N ASN A 170 23.16 0.02 1.53
CA ASN A 170 23.48 1.44 1.53
C ASN A 170 23.23 2.09 2.90
N ASP A 171 22.16 1.70 3.59
CA ASP A 171 21.86 2.15 4.95
C ASP A 171 22.96 1.73 5.94
N LEU A 172 23.44 0.47 5.86
CA LEU A 172 24.57 -0.01 6.66
C LEU A 172 25.88 0.73 6.35
N ALA A 173 26.08 1.13 5.09
CA ALA A 173 27.22 1.95 4.67
C ALA A 173 27.08 3.44 5.06
N GLY A 174 25.99 3.84 5.71
CA GLY A 174 25.73 5.23 6.11
C GLY A 174 25.36 6.16 4.95
N ILE A 175 24.98 5.61 3.79
CA ILE A 175 24.56 6.40 2.63
C ILE A 175 23.16 6.98 2.89
N PRO A 176 22.96 8.30 2.74
CA PRO A 176 21.65 8.92 2.90
C PRO A 176 20.59 8.32 1.96
N LEU A 177 19.38 8.13 2.47
CA LEU A 177 18.33 7.40 1.74
C LEU A 177 17.96 8.04 0.39
N HIS A 178 17.85 9.37 0.30
CA HIS A 178 17.52 10.04 -0.96
C HIS A 178 18.54 9.72 -2.08
N LYS A 179 19.83 9.52 -1.73
CA LYS A 179 20.86 9.10 -2.69
C LYS A 179 20.68 7.64 -3.11
N SER A 180 20.36 6.77 -2.16
CA SER A 180 20.05 5.37 -2.41
C SER A 180 18.83 5.23 -3.32
N TYR A 181 17.76 5.97 -3.02
CA TYR A 181 16.55 6.00 -3.85
C TYR A 181 16.85 6.50 -5.27
N ASN A 182 17.54 7.64 -5.41
CA ASN A 182 17.91 8.16 -6.73
C ASN A 182 18.79 7.18 -7.52
N SER A 183 19.69 6.44 -6.87
CA SER A 183 20.48 5.40 -7.53
C SER A 183 19.61 4.28 -8.08
N VAL A 184 18.57 3.86 -7.34
CA VAL A 184 17.60 2.86 -7.81
C VAL A 184 16.76 3.41 -8.97
N VAL A 185 16.35 4.68 -8.92
CA VAL A 185 15.59 5.34 -10.00
C VAL A 185 16.41 5.36 -11.30
N VAL A 186 17.70 5.70 -11.20
CA VAL A 186 18.60 5.71 -12.35
C VAL A 186 18.75 4.31 -12.95
N GLU A 187 18.90 3.28 -12.11
CA GLU A 187 18.96 1.88 -12.57
C GLU A 187 17.67 1.40 -13.23
N ALA A 188 16.52 1.87 -12.75
CA ALA A 188 15.22 1.59 -13.35
C ALA A 188 14.98 2.39 -14.65
N GLY A 189 15.86 3.34 -14.99
CA GLY A 189 15.76 4.17 -16.19
C GLY A 189 14.70 5.27 -16.08
N GLY A 190 14.36 5.72 -14.87
CA GLY A 190 13.41 6.82 -14.66
C GLY A 190 12.39 6.55 -13.54
N TYR A 191 11.68 7.60 -13.13
CA TYR A 191 10.66 7.53 -12.07
C TYR A 191 9.39 6.81 -12.52
N GLU A 192 9.12 6.83 -13.82
CA GLU A 192 7.99 6.17 -14.49
C GLU A 192 8.08 4.65 -14.42
N ASN A 193 9.30 4.11 -14.43
CA ASN A 193 9.57 2.67 -14.38
C ASN A 193 9.64 2.12 -12.95
N MET A 194 9.52 2.99 -11.95
CA MET A 194 9.54 2.61 -10.54
C MET A 194 8.19 2.06 -10.08
N THR A 195 8.25 0.95 -9.35
CA THR A 195 7.10 0.33 -8.66
C THR A 195 6.89 0.88 -7.25
N CYS A 196 7.75 1.77 -6.77
CA CYS A 196 7.66 2.38 -5.45
C CYS A 196 7.98 3.87 -5.49
N ILE A 197 7.52 4.60 -4.48
CA ILE A 197 7.88 6.00 -4.25
C ILE A 197 8.94 6.10 -3.15
N GLU A 198 9.63 7.24 -3.07
CA GLU A 198 10.66 7.48 -2.05
C GLU A 198 10.15 7.23 -0.62
N LYS A 199 8.88 7.56 -0.37
CA LYS A 199 8.24 7.35 0.93
C LYS A 199 8.15 5.87 1.31
N ASP A 200 7.97 4.96 0.36
CA ASP A 200 7.97 3.51 0.62
C ASP A 200 9.35 3.06 1.09
N CYS A 201 10.42 3.54 0.43
CA CYS A 201 11.81 3.29 0.82
C CYS A 201 12.11 3.81 2.24
N HIS A 202 11.59 5.00 2.57
CA HIS A 202 11.73 5.59 3.91
C HIS A 202 11.08 4.72 4.97
N ASN A 203 9.82 4.33 4.75
CA ASN A 203 9.08 3.50 5.68
C ASN A 203 9.75 2.15 5.87
N TYR A 204 10.26 1.54 4.78
CA TYR A 204 10.98 0.27 4.82
C TYR A 204 12.26 0.35 5.66
N ILE A 205 13.14 1.31 5.38
CA ILE A 205 14.40 1.45 6.13
C ILE A 205 14.16 1.81 7.58
N GLU A 206 13.15 2.62 7.87
CA GLU A 206 12.75 2.89 9.26
C GLU A 206 12.33 1.60 9.99
N GLN A 207 11.53 0.74 9.34
CA GLN A 207 11.17 -0.57 9.90
C GLN A 207 12.40 -1.46 10.12
N VAL A 208 13.29 -1.57 9.12
CA VAL A 208 14.52 -2.35 9.25
C VAL A 208 15.37 -1.86 10.43
N ARG A 209 15.53 -0.54 10.57
CA ARG A 209 16.24 0.04 11.72
C ARG A 209 15.56 -0.33 13.03
N ARG A 210 14.23 -0.21 13.13
CA ARG A 210 13.46 -0.63 14.32
C ARG A 210 13.68 -2.10 14.68
N LEU A 211 13.72 -2.98 13.70
CA LEU A 211 13.94 -4.42 13.91
C LEU A 211 15.38 -4.77 14.29
N ARG A 212 16.37 -3.99 13.84
CA ARG A 212 17.77 -4.16 14.24
C ARG A 212 18.00 -3.84 15.72
N PHE A 213 17.13 -3.04 16.35
CA PHE A 213 17.24 -2.73 17.77
C PHE A 213 16.64 -3.87 18.62
N GLY A 214 17.51 -4.66 19.26
CA GLY A 214 17.13 -5.76 20.14
C GLY A 214 16.90 -5.33 21.60
N VAL A 215 16.59 -6.29 22.49
CA VAL A 215 16.28 -6.11 23.93
C VAL A 215 17.37 -5.34 24.71
N GLY A 216 18.60 -5.25 24.20
CA GLY A 216 19.70 -4.47 24.79
C GLY A 216 19.79 -3.00 24.38
N ASP A 217 18.99 -2.54 23.41
CA ASP A 217 19.16 -1.22 22.80
C ASP A 217 18.37 -0.10 23.46
N ALA A 218 17.32 -0.42 24.23
CA ALA A 218 16.72 0.54 25.16
C ALA A 218 17.77 1.06 26.17
N THR A 219 18.63 0.15 26.65
CA THR A 219 19.79 0.47 27.48
C THR A 219 20.87 1.24 26.72
N SER A 220 21.14 0.92 25.44
CA SER A 220 22.08 1.66 24.60
C SER A 220 21.64 3.12 24.33
N ILE A 221 20.34 3.35 24.08
CA ILE A 221 19.77 4.69 23.89
C ILE A 221 19.75 5.47 25.21
N GLN A 222 19.44 4.82 26.34
CA GLN A 222 19.57 5.43 27.66
C GLN A 222 21.02 5.81 27.97
N ASN A 223 21.98 4.93 27.67
CA ASN A 223 23.40 5.18 27.88
C ASN A 223 23.94 6.31 26.99
N TYR A 224 23.50 6.42 25.73
CA TYR A 224 23.87 7.54 24.87
C TYR A 224 23.41 8.88 25.45
N ASN A 225 22.20 8.94 26.00
CA ASN A 225 21.67 10.15 26.65
C ASN A 225 22.42 10.47 27.95
N VAL A 226 22.80 9.46 28.74
CA VAL A 226 23.61 9.63 29.96
C VAL A 226 25.04 10.09 29.64
N VAL A 227 25.69 9.53 28.62
CA VAL A 227 27.05 9.93 28.19
C VAL A 227 27.05 11.34 27.59
N LYS A 228 26.00 11.72 26.85
CA LYS A 228 25.83 13.08 26.33
C LYS A 228 25.58 14.10 27.45
N MET A 229 24.83 13.71 28.50
CA MET A 229 24.57 14.54 29.68
C MET A 229 25.83 14.69 30.56
N LEU A 230 26.63 13.62 30.74
CA LEU A 230 27.91 13.64 31.46
C LEU A 230 28.96 14.51 30.76
N ARG A 231 29.01 14.50 29.42
CA ARG A 231 29.88 15.43 28.67
C ARG A 231 29.50 16.90 28.83
N PHE A 232 28.21 17.19 29.00
CA PHE A 232 27.73 18.55 29.24
C PHE A 232 28.04 19.04 30.67
N LEU A 233 28.09 18.12 31.64
CA LEU A 233 28.43 18.43 33.04
C LEU A 233 29.94 18.51 33.33
N LEU A 234 30.80 17.97 32.47
CA LEU A 234 32.27 18.05 32.60
C LEU A 234 32.88 19.26 31.86
N GLN A 235 32.06 20.11 31.24
CA GLN A 235 32.48 21.34 30.57
C GLN A 235 32.13 22.62 31.36
N HIS A 236 31.67 22.47 32.60
CA HIS A 236 31.48 23.54 33.59
C HIS A 236 32.07 23.09 34.93
#